data_AF-A0A2G1ULQ7-F1
#
_entry.id   AF-A0A2G1ULQ7-F1
#
_cell.length_a   1.000
_cell.length_b   1.000
_cell.length_c   1.000
_cell.angle_alpha   90.00
_cell.angle_beta   90.00
_cell.angle_gamma   90.00
#
_symmetry.space_group_name_H-M   'P 1'
#
loop_
_entity.id
_entity.type
_entity.pdbx_description
1 polymer ?
#
loop_
_entity_poly.entity_id
_entity_poly.type
_entity_poly.pdbx_seq_one_letter_code
_entity_poly.pdbx_strand_id
1 'polypeptide(L)'
;MRDFRLSLVVFTILLFAVGGAYILTMLSNGHATLSPSNQDWASFGAYFGGVLAPAASLLAGYLVYKSFRSNTYQQKLLVIREALGRLDQRLEHNLDAPFNNDCFGEKYRGLSVRQLVYSVSNEELESNETFDSALLSLLHNISILSHSILVYLKLLEKFPTDETDTNWLRNLEHHYWIDKYSPICRRIKKIVGRGAMEEKIKSHHLESFRVIFNGGYDL
;
A
#
# COMPACT_ATOMS: atom_id res chain seq x y z
N MET A 1 4.54 -13.33 -12.13
CA MET A 1 4.14 -14.68 -12.61
C MET A 1 5.27 -15.64 -13.04
N ARG A 2 6.49 -15.16 -13.34
CA ARG A 2 7.59 -15.97 -13.91
C ARG A 2 7.99 -17.20 -13.09
N ASP A 3 8.19 -17.06 -11.78
CA ASP A 3 8.63 -18.16 -10.92
C ASP A 3 7.58 -19.27 -10.80
N PHE A 4 6.29 -18.92 -10.89
CA PHE A 4 5.20 -19.89 -10.93
C PHE A 4 5.24 -20.71 -12.23
N ARG A 5 5.43 -20.04 -13.37
CA ARG A 5 5.59 -20.73 -14.67
C ARG A 5 6.80 -21.65 -14.63
N LEU A 6 7.93 -21.21 -14.05
CA LEU A 6 9.12 -22.04 -13.89
C LEU A 6 8.87 -23.25 -12.98
N SER A 7 8.25 -23.08 -11.81
CA SER A 7 7.91 -24.21 -10.92
C SER A 7 7.00 -25.24 -11.59
N LEU A 8 6.02 -24.77 -12.38
CA LEU A 8 5.10 -25.64 -13.11
C LEU A 8 5.82 -26.35 -14.26
N VAL A 9 6.70 -25.66 -14.99
CA VAL A 9 7.56 -26.25 -16.02
C VAL A 9 8.49 -27.31 -15.42
N VAL A 10 9.13 -27.03 -14.29
CA VAL A 10 10.00 -28.01 -13.59
C VAL A 10 9.20 -29.23 -13.14
N PHE A 11 8.00 -29.04 -12.61
CA PHE A 11 7.12 -30.14 -12.21
C PHE A 11 6.68 -30.98 -13.43
N THR A 12 6.34 -30.35 -14.55
CA THR A 12 6.03 -31.03 -15.80
C THR A 12 7.22 -31.81 -16.35
N ILE A 13 8.43 -31.24 -16.31
CA ILE A 13 9.66 -31.95 -16.70
C ILE A 13 9.88 -33.16 -15.78
N LEU A 14 9.67 -33.02 -14.48
CA LEU A 14 9.77 -34.12 -13.52
C LEU A 14 8.75 -35.24 -13.83
N LEU A 15 7.50 -34.90 -14.17
CA LEU A 15 6.48 -35.86 -14.59
C LEU A 15 6.96 -36.70 -15.79
N PHE A 16 7.46 -36.03 -16.83
CA PHE A 16 7.99 -36.70 -18.02
C PHE A 16 9.27 -37.50 -17.72
N ALA A 17 10.15 -37.00 -16.85
CA ALA A 17 11.39 -37.69 -16.48
C ALA A 17 11.12 -38.97 -15.69
N VAL A 18 10.21 -38.93 -14.72
CA VAL A 18 9.84 -40.11 -13.91
C VAL A 18 9.10 -41.15 -14.77
N GLY A 19 8.16 -40.71 -15.61
CA GLY A 19 7.49 -41.60 -16.55
C GLY A 19 8.46 -42.19 -17.59
N GLY A 20 9.36 -41.38 -18.13
CA GLY A 20 10.38 -41.80 -19.09
C GLY A 20 11.41 -42.76 -18.49
N ALA A 21 11.87 -42.52 -17.25
CA ALA A 21 12.79 -43.41 -16.55
C ALA A 21 12.20 -44.81 -16.32
N TYR A 22 10.91 -44.89 -16.00
CA TYR A 22 10.19 -46.16 -15.89
C TYR A 22 10.12 -46.89 -17.24
N ILE A 23 9.78 -46.19 -18.32
CA ILE A 23 9.73 -46.79 -19.67
C ILE A 23 11.12 -47.26 -20.12
N LEU A 24 12.17 -46.49 -19.83
CA LEU A 24 13.55 -46.86 -20.17
C LEU A 24 14.01 -48.11 -19.41
N THR A 25 13.71 -48.20 -18.12
CA THR A 25 14.04 -49.40 -17.31
C THR A 25 13.25 -50.63 -17.77
N MET A 26 12.00 -50.45 -18.16
CA MET A 26 11.19 -51.51 -18.78
C MET A 26 11.83 -52.03 -20.07
N LEU A 27 12.25 -51.13 -20.96
CA LEU A 27 12.90 -51.48 -22.24
C LEU A 27 14.27 -52.14 -22.02
N SER A 28 15.09 -51.64 -21.09
CA SER A 28 16.40 -52.24 -20.79
C SER A 28 16.29 -53.64 -20.21
N ASN A 29 15.17 -53.95 -19.54
CA ASN A 29 14.87 -55.27 -19.01
C ASN A 29 14.26 -56.23 -20.05
N GLY A 30 14.19 -55.82 -21.33
CA GLY A 30 13.75 -56.66 -22.45
C GLY A 30 12.24 -56.69 -22.69
N HIS A 31 11.47 -55.85 -21.99
CA HIS A 31 10.02 -55.76 -22.19
C HIS A 31 9.69 -54.77 -23.32
N ALA A 32 9.54 -55.28 -24.54
CA ALA A 32 9.24 -54.46 -25.74
C ALA A 32 7.76 -54.07 -25.89
N THR A 33 6.86 -54.72 -25.15
CA THR A 33 5.41 -54.47 -25.19
C THR A 33 4.90 -54.06 -23.82
N LEU A 34 3.93 -53.14 -23.77
CA LEU A 34 3.23 -52.76 -22.54
C LEU A 34 2.70 -54.01 -21.83
N SER A 35 2.86 -54.07 -20.50
CA SER A 35 2.41 -55.23 -19.74
C SER A 35 0.87 -55.33 -19.78
N PRO A 36 0.31 -56.51 -20.10
CA PRO A 36 -1.11 -56.77 -19.98
C PRO A 36 -1.54 -57.03 -18.53
N SER A 37 -0.61 -57.12 -17.58
CA SER A 37 -0.88 -57.43 -16.18
C SER A 37 -1.26 -56.17 -15.40
N ASN A 38 -2.41 -56.20 -14.72
CA ASN A 38 -2.83 -55.14 -13.80
C ASN A 38 -1.86 -54.92 -12.62
N GLN A 39 -1.08 -55.94 -12.26
CA GLN A 39 -0.12 -55.86 -11.14
C GLN A 39 1.11 -55.00 -11.48
N ASP A 40 1.52 -54.99 -12.74
CA ASP A 40 2.62 -54.16 -13.22
C ASP A 40 2.21 -52.69 -13.29
N TRP A 41 0.96 -52.43 -13.71
CA TRP A 41 0.36 -51.09 -13.67
C TRP A 41 0.16 -50.57 -12.24
N ALA A 42 -0.19 -51.44 -11.29
CA ALA A 42 -0.25 -51.07 -9.88
C ALA A 42 1.13 -50.72 -9.33
N SER A 43 2.16 -51.47 -9.71
CA SER A 43 3.56 -51.20 -9.33
C SER A 43 4.09 -49.91 -9.94
N PHE A 44 3.75 -49.63 -11.21
CA PHE A 44 4.00 -48.33 -11.85
C PHE A 44 3.31 -47.20 -11.10
N GLY A 45 2.03 -47.34 -10.79
CA GLY A 45 1.26 -46.35 -10.04
C GLY A 45 1.86 -46.06 -8.65
N ALA A 46 2.34 -47.09 -7.97
CA ALA A 46 3.01 -46.95 -6.67
C ALA A 46 4.37 -46.23 -6.79
N TYR A 47 5.19 -46.56 -7.80
CA TYR A 47 6.45 -45.88 -8.08
C TYR A 47 6.22 -44.41 -8.47
N PHE A 48 5.35 -44.18 -9.46
CA PHE A 48 5.02 -42.87 -10.00
C PHE A 48 4.40 -41.99 -8.92
N GLY A 49 3.43 -42.51 -8.16
CA GLY A 49 2.83 -41.85 -7.00
C GLY A 49 3.82 -41.60 -5.87
N GLY A 50 4.72 -42.55 -5.58
CA GLY A 50 5.73 -42.42 -4.53
C GLY A 50 6.72 -41.29 -4.77
N VAL A 51 7.10 -41.03 -6.03
CA VAL A 51 8.01 -39.94 -6.40
C VAL A 51 7.25 -38.62 -6.57
N LEU A 52 6.07 -38.64 -7.19
CA LEU A 52 5.35 -37.41 -7.55
C LEU A 52 4.46 -36.87 -6.45
N ALA A 53 3.94 -37.68 -5.54
CA ALA A 53 3.10 -37.19 -4.45
C ALA A 53 3.85 -36.21 -3.52
N PRO A 54 5.11 -36.47 -3.09
CA PRO A 54 5.89 -35.49 -2.34
C PRO A 54 6.16 -34.21 -3.14
N ALA A 55 6.51 -34.33 -4.43
CA ALA A 55 6.78 -33.17 -5.29
C ALA A 55 5.52 -32.31 -5.50
N ALA A 56 4.36 -32.94 -5.69
CA ALA A 56 3.06 -32.27 -5.82
C ALA A 56 2.67 -31.59 -4.50
N SER A 57 2.92 -32.23 -3.36
CA SER A 57 2.68 -31.64 -2.03
C SER A 57 3.52 -30.39 -1.78
N LEU A 58 4.81 -30.41 -2.15
CA LEU A 58 5.68 -29.24 -2.06
C LEU A 58 5.22 -28.10 -2.98
N LEU A 59 4.84 -28.42 -4.22
CA LEU A 59 4.28 -27.44 -5.15
C LEU A 59 2.99 -26.83 -4.59
N ALA A 60 2.07 -27.65 -4.10
CA ALA A 60 0.83 -27.19 -3.47
C ALA A 60 1.11 -26.28 -2.26
N GLY A 61 2.04 -26.68 -1.37
CA GLY A 61 2.47 -25.87 -0.23
C GLY A 61 3.05 -24.52 -0.65
N TYR A 62 3.88 -24.50 -1.69
CA TYR A 62 4.42 -23.26 -2.25
C TYR A 62 3.32 -22.34 -2.82
N LEU A 63 2.32 -22.89 -3.50
CA LEU A 63 1.19 -22.11 -4.04
C LEU A 63 0.34 -21.51 -2.93
N VAL A 64 0.05 -22.31 -1.91
CA VAL A 64 -0.69 -21.87 -0.72
C VAL A 64 0.08 -20.74 -0.02
N TYR A 65 1.39 -20.90 0.19
CA TYR A 65 2.24 -19.85 0.76
C TYR A 65 2.20 -18.54 -0.05
N LYS A 66 2.34 -18.63 -1.38
CA LYS A 66 2.31 -17.46 -2.26
C LYS A 66 0.95 -16.76 -2.22
N SER A 67 -0.13 -17.52 -2.21
CA SER A 67 -1.50 -17.02 -2.07
C SER A 67 -1.69 -16.31 -0.74
N PHE A 68 -1.29 -16.93 0.39
CA PHE A 68 -1.36 -16.31 1.70
C PHE A 68 -0.57 -15.00 1.78
N ARG A 69 0.65 -14.97 1.22
CA ARG A 69 1.47 -13.75 1.22
C ARG A 69 0.81 -12.62 0.44
N SER A 70 0.24 -12.93 -0.73
CA SER A 70 -0.48 -11.93 -1.55
C SER A 70 -1.74 -11.44 -0.84
N ASN A 71 -2.54 -12.34 -0.28
CA ASN A 71 -3.77 -12.00 0.43
C ASN A 71 -3.48 -11.16 1.70
N THR A 72 -2.50 -11.57 2.50
CA THR A 72 -2.06 -10.80 3.69
C THR A 72 -1.60 -9.41 3.31
N TYR A 73 -0.93 -9.26 2.16
CA TYR A 73 -0.48 -7.98 1.66
C TYR A 73 -1.66 -7.08 1.26
N GLN A 74 -2.64 -7.62 0.53
CA GLN A 74 -3.89 -6.92 0.19
C GLN A 74 -4.66 -6.49 1.44
N GLN A 75 -4.78 -7.38 2.43
CA GLN A 75 -5.46 -7.08 3.69
C GLN A 75 -4.75 -5.97 4.47
N LYS A 76 -3.41 -5.96 4.51
CA LYS A 76 -2.64 -4.87 5.11
C LYS A 76 -2.91 -3.53 4.42
N LEU A 77 -2.96 -3.52 3.08
CA LEU A 77 -3.27 -2.30 2.33
C LEU A 77 -4.69 -1.79 2.59
N LEU A 78 -5.67 -2.70 2.68
CA LEU A 78 -7.04 -2.34 3.03
C LEU A 78 -7.14 -1.72 4.42
N VAL A 79 -6.50 -2.33 5.42
CA VAL A 79 -6.47 -1.80 6.80
C VAL A 79 -5.82 -0.42 6.85
N ILE A 80 -4.72 -0.21 6.10
CA ILE A 80 -4.07 1.10 6.02
C ILE A 80 -5.01 2.12 5.35
N ARG A 81 -5.66 1.75 4.25
CA ARG A 81 -6.61 2.64 3.55
C ARG A 81 -7.79 3.03 4.45
N GLU A 82 -8.32 2.09 5.23
CA GLU A 82 -9.39 2.34 6.19
C GLU A 82 -8.93 3.24 7.33
N ALA A 83 -7.73 3.02 7.87
CA ALA A 83 -7.13 3.89 8.87
C ALA A 83 -6.91 5.31 8.34
N LEU A 84 -6.41 5.45 7.11
CA LEU A 84 -6.27 6.73 6.42
C LEU A 84 -7.64 7.40 6.22
N GLY A 85 -8.67 6.65 5.81
CA GLY A 85 -10.03 7.15 5.68
C GLY A 85 -10.60 7.71 7.00
N ARG A 86 -10.31 7.06 8.13
CA ARG A 86 -10.71 7.58 9.46
C ARG A 86 -9.95 8.87 9.83
N LEU A 87 -8.66 8.93 9.56
CA LEU A 87 -7.85 10.14 9.80
C LEU A 87 -8.30 11.29 8.91
N ASP A 88 -8.60 11.00 7.65
CA ASP A 88 -9.15 11.92 6.66
C ASP A 88 -10.48 12.53 7.13
N GLN A 89 -11.45 11.69 7.50
CA GLN A 89 -12.73 12.14 8.04
C GLN A 89 -12.56 13.00 9.29
N ARG A 90 -11.64 12.62 10.19
CA ARG A 90 -11.39 13.40 11.41
C ARG A 90 -10.77 14.75 11.11
N LEU A 91 -9.88 14.82 10.12
CA LEU A 91 -9.24 16.06 9.70
C LEU A 91 -10.24 17.00 9.02
N GLU A 92 -11.06 16.50 8.10
CA GLU A 92 -12.15 17.26 7.48
C GLU A 92 -13.13 17.79 8.54
N HIS A 93 -13.51 16.94 9.49
CA HIS A 93 -14.36 17.36 10.60
C HIS A 93 -13.71 18.47 11.44
N ASN A 94 -12.41 18.39 11.73
CA ASN A 94 -11.71 19.44 12.47
C ASN A 94 -11.60 20.76 11.68
N LEU A 95 -11.49 20.68 10.34
CA LEU A 95 -11.48 21.85 9.47
C LEU A 95 -12.85 22.52 9.41
N ASP A 96 -13.92 21.74 9.42
CA ASP A 96 -15.30 22.24 9.34
C ASP A 96 -15.92 22.53 10.72
N ALA A 97 -15.26 22.11 11.79
CA ALA A 97 -15.71 22.36 13.15
C ALA A 97 -15.74 23.87 13.46
N PRO A 98 -16.75 24.32 14.23
CA PRO A 98 -16.87 25.71 14.64
C PRO A 98 -15.73 26.09 15.59
N PHE A 99 -15.05 27.18 15.28
CA PHE A 99 -14.02 27.76 16.14
C PHE A 99 -14.69 28.73 17.12
N ASN A 100 -14.93 28.24 18.34
CA ASN A 100 -15.74 28.95 19.34
C ASN A 100 -14.95 29.97 20.19
N ASN A 101 -13.69 30.24 19.83
CA ASN A 101 -12.87 31.26 20.47
C ASN A 101 -13.24 32.65 19.92
N ASP A 102 -13.22 33.66 20.78
CA ASP A 102 -13.60 35.05 20.51
C ASP A 102 -12.45 35.90 19.97
N CYS A 103 -11.29 35.31 19.64
CA CYS A 103 -10.09 36.05 19.21
C CYS A 103 -10.24 36.88 17.92
N PHE A 104 -11.30 36.67 17.14
CA PHE A 104 -11.64 37.50 15.96
C PHE A 104 -12.91 38.35 16.18
N GLY A 105 -13.45 38.38 17.39
CA GLY A 105 -14.70 39.04 17.75
C GLY A 105 -15.95 38.21 17.49
N GLU A 106 -17.09 38.67 18.03
CA GLU A 106 -18.39 37.97 18.02
C GLU A 106 -18.87 37.57 16.62
N LYS A 107 -18.57 38.39 15.60
CA LYS A 107 -19.02 38.16 14.21
C LYS A 107 -18.40 36.89 13.58
N TYR A 108 -17.21 36.50 14.03
CA TYR A 108 -16.45 35.36 13.48
C TYR A 108 -16.48 34.13 14.40
N ARG A 109 -17.13 34.25 15.56
CA ARG A 109 -17.28 33.17 16.54
C ARG A 109 -18.18 32.07 15.98
N GLY A 110 -17.70 30.84 16.04
CA GLY A 110 -18.45 29.67 15.56
C GLY A 110 -18.42 29.45 14.05
N LEU A 111 -17.69 30.29 13.29
CA LEU A 111 -17.34 29.96 11.91
C LEU A 111 -16.39 28.77 11.86
N SER A 112 -16.35 28.06 10.74
CA SER A 112 -15.46 26.91 10.61
C SER A 112 -13.99 27.34 10.60
N VAL A 113 -13.12 26.48 11.12
CA VAL A 113 -11.66 26.70 11.05
C VAL A 113 -11.23 26.95 9.61
N ARG A 114 -11.80 26.22 8.65
CA ARG A 114 -11.59 26.41 7.21
C ARG A 114 -11.88 27.84 6.80
N GLN A 115 -13.08 28.37 7.11
CA GLN A 115 -13.44 29.75 6.74
C GLN A 115 -12.49 30.78 7.34
N LEU A 116 -12.14 30.62 8.62
CA LEU A 116 -11.20 31.51 9.29
C LEU A 116 -9.80 31.48 8.66
N VAL A 117 -9.30 30.29 8.29
CA VAL A 117 -8.03 30.17 7.55
C VAL A 117 -8.09 30.93 6.22
N TYR A 118 -9.21 30.86 5.50
CA TYR A 118 -9.37 31.61 4.25
C TYR A 118 -9.38 33.11 4.47
N SER A 119 -10.16 33.61 5.44
CA SER A 119 -10.23 35.05 5.74
C SER A 119 -8.90 35.61 6.22
N VAL A 120 -8.19 34.92 7.12
CA VAL A 120 -6.85 35.35 7.57
C VAL A 120 -5.84 35.27 6.42
N SER A 121 -5.87 34.20 5.62
CA SER A 121 -4.95 34.05 4.47
C SER A 121 -5.18 35.10 3.37
N ASN A 122 -6.40 35.58 3.21
CA ASN A 122 -6.80 36.61 2.26
C ASN A 122 -6.64 38.04 2.83
N GLU A 123 -6.08 38.17 4.03
CA GLU A 123 -5.83 39.47 4.68
C GLU A 123 -7.12 40.23 5.04
N GLU A 124 -8.26 39.51 5.16
CA GLU A 124 -9.53 40.04 5.68
C GLU A 124 -9.53 40.14 7.21
N LEU A 125 -8.65 39.38 7.87
CA LEU A 125 -8.44 39.31 9.31
C LEU A 125 -6.95 39.27 9.62
N GLU A 126 -6.52 39.99 10.65
CA GLU A 126 -5.17 39.84 11.19
C GLU A 126 -5.08 38.57 12.05
N SER A 127 -4.02 37.77 11.84
CA SER A 127 -3.82 36.57 12.67
C SER A 127 -3.50 36.93 14.12
N ASN A 128 -3.72 35.98 15.02
CA ASN A 128 -3.38 36.10 16.43
C ASN A 128 -2.75 34.82 16.96
N GLU A 129 -2.03 34.93 18.08
CA GLU A 129 -1.28 33.80 18.67
C GLU A 129 -2.17 32.59 19.02
N THR A 130 -3.41 32.83 19.43
CA THR A 130 -4.35 31.75 19.79
C THR A 130 -4.75 30.94 18.55
N PHE A 131 -5.05 31.64 17.45
CA PHE A 131 -5.36 31.02 16.18
C PHE A 131 -4.13 30.33 15.58
N ASP A 132 -2.96 30.97 15.62
CA ASP A 132 -1.70 30.40 15.13
C ASP A 132 -1.36 29.09 15.87
N SER A 133 -1.55 29.05 17.18
CA SER A 133 -1.34 27.84 17.99
C SER A 133 -2.31 26.70 17.62
N ALA A 134 -3.58 27.03 17.35
CA ALA A 134 -4.56 26.06 16.87
C ALA A 134 -4.18 25.52 15.48
N LEU A 135 -3.73 26.41 14.59
CA LEU A 135 -3.26 26.06 13.25
C LEU A 135 -1.98 25.22 13.25
N LEU A 136 -1.04 25.49 14.16
CA LEU A 136 0.16 24.68 14.36
C LEU A 136 -0.21 23.26 14.82
N SER A 137 -1.19 23.13 15.71
CA SER A 137 -1.70 21.83 16.17
C SER A 137 -2.38 21.06 15.03
N LEU A 138 -3.13 21.77 14.17
CA LEU A 138 -3.73 21.20 12.96
C LEU A 138 -2.66 20.73 11.97
N LEU A 139 -1.63 21.55 11.70
CA LEU A 139 -0.49 21.17 10.84
C LEU A 139 0.25 19.94 11.36
N HIS A 140 0.42 19.82 12.67
CA HIS A 140 1.00 18.61 13.26
C HIS A 140 0.16 17.36 12.91
N ASN A 141 -1.16 17.42 13.02
CA ASN A 141 -2.04 16.30 12.62
C ASN A 141 -1.96 16.02 11.12
N ILE A 142 -1.93 17.06 10.28
CA ILE A 142 -1.74 16.92 8.83
C ILE A 142 -0.39 16.27 8.50
N SER A 143 0.67 16.57 9.27
CA SER A 143 1.99 15.98 9.07
C SER A 143 2.06 14.49 9.46
N ILE A 144 1.24 14.05 10.40
CA ILE A 144 1.07 12.63 10.72
C ILE A 144 0.33 11.92 9.57
N LEU A 145 -0.72 12.56 9.04
CA LEU A 145 -1.46 12.05 7.90
C LEU A 145 -0.56 11.95 6.66
N SER A 146 0.25 12.97 6.36
CA SER A 146 1.19 12.96 5.22
C SER A 146 2.19 11.80 5.32
N HIS A 147 2.73 11.55 6.52
CA HIS A 147 3.61 10.41 6.74
C HIS A 147 2.90 9.08 6.49
N SER A 148 1.68 8.95 6.97
CA SER A 148 0.86 7.75 6.78
C SER A 148 0.53 7.52 5.29
N ILE A 149 0.22 8.58 4.56
CA ILE A 149 0.02 8.56 3.10
C ILE A 149 1.32 8.14 2.40
N LEU A 150 2.46 8.71 2.76
CA LEU A 150 3.75 8.35 2.16
C LEU A 150 4.08 6.87 2.34
N VAL A 151 3.83 6.31 3.53
CA VAL A 151 4.00 4.88 3.79
C VAL A 151 3.04 4.06 2.93
N TYR A 152 1.78 4.47 2.81
CA TYR A 152 0.79 3.82 1.96
C TYR A 152 1.20 3.82 0.48
N LEU A 153 1.65 4.95 -0.06
CA LEU A 153 2.13 5.05 -1.45
C LEU A 153 3.36 4.17 -1.71
N LYS A 154 4.29 4.09 -0.76
CA LYS A 154 5.45 3.17 -0.82
C LYS A 154 5.04 1.69 -0.79
N LEU A 155 3.92 1.37 -0.16
CA LEU A 155 3.35 0.02 -0.22
C LEU A 155 2.66 -0.20 -1.56
N LEU A 156 1.89 0.74 -2.09
CA LEU A 156 1.30 0.59 -3.42
C LEU A 156 2.34 0.34 -4.51
N GLU A 157 3.52 0.97 -4.42
CA GLU A 157 4.65 0.70 -5.34
C GLU A 157 5.22 -0.72 -5.24
N LYS A 158 5.10 -1.35 -4.06
CA LYS A 158 5.53 -2.73 -3.83
C LYS A 158 4.43 -3.76 -4.06
N PHE A 159 3.23 -3.32 -4.46
CA PHE A 159 2.18 -4.23 -4.89
C PHE A 159 2.73 -5.11 -6.02
N PRO A 160 2.45 -6.42 -6.05
CA PRO A 160 2.91 -7.28 -7.13
C PRO A 160 2.25 -6.85 -8.44
N THR A 161 2.88 -5.89 -9.09
CA THR A 161 2.61 -5.43 -10.43
C THR A 161 3.20 -6.47 -11.37
N ASP A 162 2.39 -6.99 -12.30
CA ASP A 162 2.99 -7.57 -13.50
C ASP A 162 3.87 -6.48 -14.15
N GLU A 163 4.92 -6.87 -14.89
CA GLU A 163 5.96 -5.95 -15.44
C GLU A 163 5.39 -4.76 -16.27
N THR A 164 4.09 -4.76 -16.55
CA THR A 164 3.34 -3.75 -17.31
C THR A 164 2.46 -2.80 -16.48
N ASP A 165 2.34 -2.98 -15.16
CA ASP A 165 1.46 -2.12 -14.33
C ASP A 165 2.22 -0.84 -13.89
N THR A 166 1.80 0.29 -14.46
CA THR A 166 2.53 1.57 -14.54
C THR A 166 2.55 2.38 -13.23
N ASN A 167 2.39 1.75 -12.07
CA ASN A 167 2.18 2.43 -10.78
C ASN A 167 1.02 3.45 -10.84
N TRP A 168 0.05 3.27 -11.76
CA TRP A 168 -1.02 4.24 -11.99
C TRP A 168 -1.86 4.46 -10.74
N LEU A 169 -2.12 3.40 -9.95
CA LEU A 169 -2.89 3.49 -8.71
C LEU A 169 -2.18 4.34 -7.66
N ARG A 170 -0.85 4.17 -7.51
CA ARG A 170 -0.02 5.02 -6.64
C ARG A 170 -0.14 6.49 -7.05
N ASN A 171 -0.01 6.75 -8.36
CA ASN A 171 -0.09 8.11 -8.88
C ASN A 171 -1.48 8.71 -8.68
N LEU A 172 -2.55 7.95 -8.94
CA LEU A 172 -3.93 8.39 -8.71
C LEU A 172 -4.16 8.76 -7.24
N GLU A 173 -3.77 7.89 -6.31
CA GLU A 173 -3.89 8.14 -4.88
C GLU A 173 -3.07 9.37 -4.46
N HIS A 174 -1.84 9.52 -4.97
CA HIS A 174 -1.02 10.69 -4.66
C HIS A 174 -1.67 12.01 -5.11
N HIS A 175 -2.21 12.07 -6.34
CA HIS A 175 -2.90 13.26 -6.84
C HIS A 175 -4.15 13.58 -6.02
N TYR A 176 -4.94 12.57 -5.63
CA TYR A 176 -6.12 12.77 -4.77
C TYR A 176 -5.76 13.49 -3.46
N TRP A 177 -4.70 13.06 -2.77
CA TRP A 177 -4.28 13.70 -1.51
C TRP A 177 -3.73 15.11 -1.73
N ILE A 178 -2.97 15.33 -2.81
CA ILE A 178 -2.48 16.67 -3.19
C ILE A 178 -3.64 17.62 -3.42
N ASP A 179 -4.61 17.26 -4.25
CA ASP A 179 -5.70 18.13 -4.64
C ASP A 179 -6.58 18.51 -3.45
N LYS A 180 -6.79 17.55 -2.53
CA LYS A 180 -7.63 17.75 -1.35
C LYS A 180 -6.99 18.69 -0.33
N TYR A 181 -5.74 18.47 0.06
CA TYR A 181 -5.15 19.12 1.23
C TYR A 181 -4.11 20.20 0.92
N SER A 182 -3.45 20.17 -0.24
CA SER A 182 -2.45 21.19 -0.59
C SER A 182 -2.96 22.62 -0.50
N PRO A 183 -4.18 22.96 -0.97
CA PRO A 183 -4.69 24.33 -0.91
C PRO A 183 -4.78 24.89 0.52
N ILE A 184 -5.36 24.13 1.45
CA ILE A 184 -5.51 24.56 2.84
C ILE A 184 -4.15 24.57 3.55
N CYS A 185 -3.30 23.57 3.29
CA CYS A 185 -1.95 23.47 3.87
C CYS A 185 -1.07 24.67 3.53
N ARG A 186 -1.08 25.12 2.28
CA ARG A 186 -0.32 26.30 1.84
C ARG A 186 -0.76 27.57 2.57
N ARG A 187 -2.08 27.75 2.74
CA ARG A 187 -2.64 28.89 3.47
C ARG A 187 -2.25 28.87 4.93
N ILE A 188 -2.40 27.72 5.60
CA ILE A 188 -2.00 27.58 7.00
C ILE A 188 -0.50 27.86 7.16
N LYS A 189 0.36 27.34 6.27
CA LYS A 189 1.80 27.62 6.26
C LYS A 189 2.10 29.12 6.06
N LYS A 190 1.34 29.85 5.24
CA LYS A 190 1.48 31.31 5.07
C LYS A 190 1.18 32.03 6.38
N ILE A 191 0.15 31.59 7.11
CA ILE A 191 -0.30 32.21 8.36
C ILE A 191 0.72 31.99 9.49
N VAL A 192 1.05 30.73 9.81
CA VAL A 192 1.90 30.42 10.98
C VAL A 192 3.39 30.63 10.74
N GLY A 193 3.82 30.69 9.48
CA GLY A 193 5.22 30.80 9.09
C GLY A 193 6.01 29.50 9.17
N ARG A 194 7.10 29.45 8.39
CA ARG A 194 7.95 28.24 8.25
C ARG A 194 8.69 27.87 9.54
N GLY A 195 9.20 28.85 10.28
CA GLY A 195 9.99 28.63 11.49
C GLY A 195 9.19 27.93 12.60
N ALA A 196 8.01 28.44 12.92
CA ALA A 196 7.13 27.86 13.94
C ALA A 196 6.67 26.43 13.57
N MET A 197 6.46 26.19 12.28
CA MET A 197 6.14 24.84 11.78
C MET A 197 7.31 23.86 11.98
N GLU A 198 8.53 24.27 11.65
CA GLU A 198 9.74 23.45 11.80
C GLU A 198 10.08 23.14 13.26
N GLU A 199 9.74 24.04 14.19
CA GLU A 199 9.90 23.82 15.63
C GLU A 199 8.87 22.85 16.19
N LYS A 200 7.61 22.92 15.73
CA LYS A 200 6.51 22.11 16.28
C LYS A 200 6.49 20.67 15.74
N ILE A 201 6.92 20.45 14.50
CA ILE A 201 6.75 19.19 13.79
C ILE A 201 8.05 18.40 13.75
N LYS A 202 7.99 17.10 14.06
CA LYS A 202 9.15 16.21 13.96
C LYS A 202 9.69 16.17 12.53
N SER A 203 11.02 16.15 12.38
CA SER A 203 11.71 16.21 11.08
C SER A 203 11.19 15.22 10.02
N HIS A 204 10.92 13.97 10.39
CA HIS A 204 10.42 12.94 9.45
C HIS A 204 8.96 13.17 9.00
N HIS A 205 8.11 13.76 9.85
CA HIS A 205 6.75 14.16 9.45
C HIS A 205 6.79 15.40 8.56
N LEU A 206 7.70 16.32 8.84
CA LEU A 206 7.90 17.52 8.04
C LEU A 206 8.41 17.18 6.64
N GLU A 207 9.33 16.22 6.53
CA GLU A 207 9.79 15.71 5.24
C GLU A 207 8.65 15.05 4.46
N SER A 208 7.86 14.21 5.13
CA SER A 208 6.70 13.56 4.50
C SER A 208 5.66 14.58 4.04
N PHE A 209 5.43 15.64 4.82
CA PHE A 209 4.55 16.75 4.47
C PHE A 209 5.04 17.48 3.21
N ARG A 210 6.35 17.75 3.11
CA ARG A 210 6.93 18.38 1.91
C ARG A 210 6.76 17.48 0.68
N VAL A 211 7.10 16.20 0.80
CA VAL A 211 6.99 15.23 -0.31
C VAL A 211 5.56 15.12 -0.82
N ILE A 212 4.57 15.01 0.09
CA ILE A 212 3.17 14.78 -0.28
C ILE A 212 2.44 16.07 -0.69
N PHE A 213 2.59 17.19 0.02
CA PHE A 213 1.74 18.37 -0.17
C PHE A 213 2.44 19.59 -0.78
N ASN A 214 3.77 19.63 -0.81
CA ASN A 214 4.52 20.60 -1.62
C ASN A 214 4.97 20.01 -2.97
N GLY A 215 4.55 18.77 -3.28
CA GLY A 215 4.74 18.16 -4.58
C GLY A 215 6.21 17.96 -4.96
N GLY A 216 7.03 17.37 -4.09
CA GLY A 216 8.30 16.71 -4.46
C GLY A 216 9.33 17.47 -5.34
N TYR A 217 9.14 18.75 -5.61
CA TYR A 217 9.99 19.56 -6.48
C TYR A 217 10.06 20.97 -5.91
N ASP A 218 10.88 21.14 -4.88
CA ASP A 218 11.67 22.35 -4.76
C ASP A 218 12.89 22.15 -5.68
N LEU A 219 12.80 22.67 -6.90
CA LEU A 219 13.92 23.24 -7.66
C LEU A 219 13.50 24.65 -8.09
#